data_AF-A0A3P4AQE6-F1
#
_entry.id   AF-A0A3P4AQE6-F1
#
_cell.length_a   1.000
_cell.length_b   1.000
_cell.length_c   1.000
_cell.angle_alpha   90.00
_cell.angle_beta   90.00
_cell.angle_gamma   90.00
#
_symmetry.space_group_name_H-M   'P 1'
#
loop_
_entity.id
_entity.type
_entity.pdbx_description
1 polymer ?
#
loop_
_entity_poly.entity_id
_entity_poly.type
_entity_poly.pdbx_seq_one_letter_code
_entity_poly.pdbx_strand_id
1 'polypeptide(L)' 'MRPYRLSLILERLRQPKPRPKPPPALVRAYPEVRTPLSLDLPYYAARGEEGYTLIPWDRYMEEAERTLEEVARP' A
#
# COMPACT_ATOMS: atom_id res chain seq x y z
N MET A 1 -53.64 12.45 -11.54
CA MET A 1 -52.40 11.71 -11.21
C MET A 1 -51.74 12.40 -10.03
N ARG A 2 -51.46 11.67 -8.93
CA ARG A 2 -51.13 12.27 -7.62
C ARG A 2 -49.66 12.75 -7.58
N PRO A 3 -49.38 14.06 -7.36
CA PRO A 3 -48.01 14.62 -7.30
C PRO A 3 -47.19 14.07 -6.12
N TYR A 4 -47.86 13.50 -5.12
CA TYR A 4 -47.27 12.91 -3.90
C TYR A 4 -46.39 11.66 -4.14
N ARG A 5 -46.42 11.06 -5.33
CA ARG A 5 -45.52 9.93 -5.66
C ARG A 5 -44.10 10.38 -5.99
N LEU A 6 -43.95 11.55 -6.62
CA LEU A 6 -42.64 12.09 -7.01
C LEU A 6 -41.86 12.58 -5.80
N SER A 7 -42.53 13.23 -4.84
CA SER A 7 -41.91 13.69 -3.60
C SER A 7 -41.32 12.53 -2.79
N LEU A 8 -42.03 11.39 -2.72
CA LEU A 8 -41.57 10.20 -2.00
C LEU A 8 -40.37 9.51 -2.67
N ILE A 9 -40.31 9.53 -4.00
CA ILE A 9 -39.19 8.99 -4.77
C ILE A 9 -37.94 9.86 -4.55
N LEU A 10 -38.10 11.18 -4.61
CA LEU A 10 -37.00 12.13 -4.39
C LEU A 10 -36.49 12.07 -2.95
N GLU A 11 -37.37 11.88 -1.97
CA GLU A 11 -37.00 11.71 -0.56
C GLU A 11 -36.17 10.44 -0.33
N ARG A 12 -36.54 9.32 -0.98
CA ARG A 12 -35.74 8.07 -0.96
C ARG A 12 -34.36 8.22 -1.63
N LEU A 13 -34.27 8.99 -2.71
CA LEU A 13 -33.00 9.21 -3.42
C LEU A 13 -32.07 10.17 -2.65
N ARG A 14 -32.63 11.04 -1.82
CA ARG A 14 -31.89 12.00 -1.00
C ARG A 14 -31.25 11.37 0.24
N GLN A 15 -31.59 10.13 0.60
CA GLN A 15 -30.95 9.44 1.70
C GLN A 15 -29.51 9.03 1.29
N PRO A 16 -28.47 9.58 1.94
CA PRO A 16 -27.11 9.15 1.68
C PRO A 16 -27.00 7.70 2.10
N LYS A 17 -26.87 6.79 1.14
CA LYS A 17 -26.53 5.39 1.45
C LYS A 17 -25.23 5.43 2.26
N PRO A 18 -25.21 4.95 3.51
CA PRO A 18 -23.97 4.84 4.26
C PRO A 18 -23.13 3.81 3.52
N ARG A 19 -22.19 4.28 2.69
CA ARG A 19 -21.14 3.41 2.19
C ARG A 19 -20.26 3.12 3.40
N PRO A 20 -20.13 1.86 3.84
CA PRO A 20 -19.16 1.55 4.87
C PRO A 20 -17.81 2.02 4.33
N LYS A 21 -17.11 2.86 5.10
CA LYS A 21 -15.72 3.14 4.79
C LYS A 21 -15.04 1.77 4.70
N PRO A 22 -14.23 1.50 3.65
CA PRO A 22 -13.43 0.30 3.67
C PRO A 22 -12.66 0.29 5.00
N PRO A 23 -12.50 -0.87 5.64
CA PRO A 23 -11.69 -0.94 6.85
C PRO A 23 -10.35 -0.27 6.53
N PRO A 24 -9.81 0.57 7.43
CA PRO A 24 -8.48 1.14 7.21
C PRO A 24 -7.57 -0.01 6.83
N ALA A 25 -6.77 0.18 5.77
CA ALA A 25 -5.78 -0.82 5.37
C ALA A 25 -5.08 -1.28 6.65
N LEU A 26 -5.03 -2.59 6.89
CA LEU A 26 -4.37 -3.16 8.05
C LEU A 26 -2.90 -2.76 7.94
N VAL A 27 -2.55 -1.59 8.49
CA VAL A 27 -1.19 -1.15 8.66
C VAL A 27 -0.66 -2.08 9.72
N ARG A 28 -0.07 -3.20 9.26
CA ARG A 28 0.77 -4.02 10.12
C ARG A 28 1.87 -3.08 10.59
N ALA A 29 1.78 -2.65 11.84
CA ALA A 29 2.91 -2.07 12.54
C ALA A 29 3.94 -3.18 12.64
N TYR A 30 4.81 -3.27 11.63
CA TYR A 30 5.97 -4.14 11.67
C TYR A 30 6.97 -3.41 12.57
N PRO A 31 7.32 -3.90 13.77
CA PRO A 31 8.25 -3.19 14.65
C PRO A 31 9.68 -3.07 14.09
N GLU A 32 9.95 -3.59 12.89
CA GLU A 32 11.26 -3.61 12.22
C GLU A 32 11.35 -2.62 11.04
N VAL A 33 10.41 -1.66 10.91
CA VAL A 33 10.07 -1.03 9.60
C VAL A 33 11.24 -0.66 8.70
N ARG A 34 12.34 -0.04 9.16
CA ARG A 34 13.59 0.11 8.38
C ARG A 34 14.76 0.30 9.32
N THR A 35 15.87 -0.37 9.08
CA THR A 35 17.14 0.03 9.70
C THR A 35 17.35 1.52 9.41
N PRO A 36 17.65 2.36 10.42
CA PRO A 36 17.97 3.76 10.16
C PRO A 36 19.03 3.85 9.08
N LEU A 37 18.82 4.72 8.08
CA LEU A 37 19.80 4.91 7.03
C LEU A 37 21.13 5.32 7.66
N SER A 38 22.13 4.46 7.52
CA SER A 38 23.51 4.72 7.92
C SER A 38 24.41 4.65 6.70
N LEU A 39 25.52 5.39 6.73
CA LEU A 39 26.60 5.28 5.75
C LEU A 39 27.52 4.08 6.03
N ASP A 40 27.35 3.42 7.17
CA ASP A 40 28.11 2.22 7.55
C ASP A 40 27.64 0.96 6.81
N LEU A 41 26.52 1.05 6.09
CA LEU A 41 25.96 -0.03 5.29
C LEU A 41 26.31 0.16 3.81
N PRO A 42 26.57 -0.92 3.06
CA PRO A 42 26.70 -0.82 1.62
C PRO A 42 25.36 -0.49 0.96
N TYR A 43 25.41 0.25 -0.15
CA TYR A 43 24.24 0.62 -0.94
C TYR A 43 24.34 0.05 -2.35
N TYR A 44 23.24 -0.53 -2.82
CA TYR A 44 23.08 -0.97 -4.20
C TYR A 44 22.45 0.15 -5.03
N ALA A 45 23.02 0.43 -6.20
CA ALA A 45 22.46 1.40 -7.14
C ALA A 45 21.44 0.72 -8.06
N ALA A 46 20.15 0.90 -7.76
CA ALA A 46 19.07 0.44 -8.61
C ALA A 46 18.72 1.49 -9.67
N ARG A 47 18.55 1.06 -10.93
CA ARG A 47 18.12 1.93 -12.03
C ARG A 47 16.60 2.12 -11.95
N GLY A 48 16.16 3.36 -11.78
CA GLY A 48 14.76 3.79 -11.84
C GLY A 48 14.50 4.68 -13.04
N GLU A 49 13.25 5.16 -13.17
CA GLU A 49 12.83 6.03 -14.28
C GLU A 49 13.57 7.38 -14.29
N GLU A 50 13.81 7.96 -13.10
CA GLU A 50 14.45 9.27 -12.95
C GLU A 50 15.98 9.20 -12.76
N GLY A 51 16.58 8.00 -12.80
CA GLY A 51 18.03 7.83 -12.62
C GLY A 51 18.40 6.62 -11.76
N TYR A 52 19.31 6.82 -10.81
CA TYR A 52 19.72 5.76 -9.88
C TYR A 52 19.18 6.05 -8.48
N THR A 53 18.52 5.06 -7.88
CA THR A 53 18.11 5.04 -6.48
C THR A 53 19.06 4.16 -5.70
N LEU A 54 19.61 4.69 -4.60
CA LEU A 54 20.45 3.92 -3.70
C LEU A 54 19.58 3.19 -2.68
N ILE A 55 19.66 1.86 -2.69
CA ILE A 55 18.92 0.98 -1.78
C ILE A 55 19.94 0.44 -0.75
N PRO A 56 19.73 0.64 0.56
CA PRO A 56 20.61 0.08 1.57
C PRO A 56 20.56 -1.45 1.52
N TRP A 57 21.71 -2.09 1.68
CA TRP A 57 21.78 -3.53 1.88
C TRP A 57 21.46 -3.86 3.34
N ASP A 58 20.19 -3.71 3.69
CA ASP A 58 19.70 -4.02 5.03
C ASP A 58 19.15 -5.46 5.10
N ARG A 59 18.68 -5.84 6.28
CA ARG A 59 18.10 -7.16 6.52
C ARG A 59 16.92 -7.46 5.59
N TYR A 60 16.14 -6.44 5.24
CA TYR A 60 15.03 -6.61 4.30
C TYR A 60 15.56 -6.97 2.90
N MET A 61 16.63 -6.33 2.44
CA MET A 61 17.29 -6.68 1.19
C MET A 61 17.82 -8.12 1.20
N GLU A 62 18.47 -8.54 2.30
CA GLU A 62 18.95 -9.92 2.45
C GLU A 62 17.81 -10.96 2.40
N GLU A 63 16.69 -10.66 3.06
CA GLU A 63 15.51 -11.53 3.05
C GLU A 63 14.85 -11.59 1.66
N ALA A 64 14.83 -10.46 0.95
CA ALA A 64 14.32 -10.38 -0.42
C ALA A 64 15.17 -11.21 -1.39
N GLU A 65 16.50 -11.06 -1.36
CA GLU A 65 17.41 -11.84 -2.22
C GLU A 65 17.27 -13.33 -1.94
N ARG A 66 17.20 -13.74 -0.67
CA ARG A 66 16.97 -15.15 -0.33
C ARG A 66 15.66 -15.68 -0.89
N THR A 67 14.59 -14.89 -0.80
CA THR A 67 13.28 -15.26 -1.35
C THR A 67 13.35 -15.43 -2.87
N LEU A 68 14.06 -14.53 -3.57
CA LEU A 68 14.25 -14.61 -5.01
C LEU A 68 15.08 -15.84 -5.41
N GLU A 69 16.14 -16.16 -4.66
CA GLU A 69 16.95 -17.37 -4.86
C GLU A 69 16.13 -18.65 -4.68
N GLU A 70 15.28 -18.70 -3.65
CA GLU A 70 14.40 -19.83 -3.39
C GLU A 70 13.38 -20.05 -4.52
N VAL A 71 12.82 -18.96 -5.07
CA VAL A 71 11.87 -19.02 -6.19
C VAL A 71 12.56 -19.35 -7.52
N ALA A 72 13.82 -18.92 -7.71
CA ALA A 72 14.58 -19.16 -8.93
C ALA A 72 15.20 -20.57 -9.01
N ARG A 73 15.18 -21.34 -7.92
CA ARG A 73 15.65 -22.73 -7.89
C ARG A 73 14.65 -23.62 -8.67
N PRO A 74 15.12 -24.43 -9.64
CA PRO A 74 14.27 -25.27 -10.49
C PRO A 74 13.57 -26.42 -9.74
#